data_AF-A0A536SD92-F1
#
_entry.id   AF-A0A536SD92-F1
#
_cell.length_a   1.000
_cell.length_b   1.000
_cell.length_c   1.000
_cell.angle_alpha   90.00
_cell.angle_beta   90.00
_cell.angle_gamma   90.00
#
_symmetry.space_group_name_H-M   'P 1'
#
loop_
_entity.id
_entity.type
_entity.pdbx_description
1 polymer ?
#
loop_
_entity_poly.entity_id
_entity_poly.type
_entity_poly.pdbx_seq_one_letter_code
_entity_poly.pdbx_strand_id
1 'polypeptide(L)'
;KLALTVAELPEERVASADKPRPQKSAEAQANRLGIVVAELSAEQKKEKQISNGLVVTEVRPDARADVRKGDILLTFVHKGQHTELKSVEQFNKLLASLDKNAVITLQVKRGEATAFVTISGLTDKG
;
A
#
# COMPACT_ATOMS: atom_id res chain seq x y z
N LYS A 1 -36.08 8.74 0.13
CA LYS A 1 -34.71 9.17 -0.25
C LYS A 1 -33.75 8.47 0.71
N LEU A 2 -33.03 7.45 0.25
CA LEU A 2 -32.18 6.62 1.11
C LEU A 2 -30.81 7.27 1.25
N ALA A 3 -30.48 7.71 2.46
CA ALA A 3 -29.15 8.11 2.85
C ALA A 3 -28.34 6.82 3.11
N LEU A 4 -27.34 6.56 2.26
CA LEU A 4 -26.36 5.51 2.48
C LEU A 4 -25.25 6.06 3.37
N THR A 5 -25.45 5.91 4.67
CA THR A 5 -24.43 6.11 5.69
C THR A 5 -23.62 4.82 5.75
N VAL A 6 -22.41 4.82 5.18
CA VAL A 6 -21.51 3.66 5.26
C VAL A 6 -20.96 3.61 6.68
N ALA A 7 -21.36 2.54 7.37
CA ALA A 7 -21.17 2.30 8.78
C ALA A 7 -19.69 2.27 9.19
N GLU A 8 -19.42 3.03 10.25
CA GLU A 8 -18.39 2.75 11.25
C GLU A 8 -18.71 1.37 11.87
N LEU A 9 -17.74 0.44 11.85
CA LEU A 9 -17.83 -0.82 12.58
C LEU A 9 -16.89 -0.74 13.79
N PRO A 10 -17.42 -0.69 15.01
CA PRO A 10 -16.66 -1.03 16.20
C PRO A 10 -16.85 -2.53 16.56
N GLU A 11 -15.95 -3.02 17.43
CA GLU A 11 -16.04 -4.27 18.21
C GLU A 11 -15.70 -5.58 17.44
N GLU A 12 -15.02 -6.61 17.97
CA GLU A 12 -14.67 -7.03 19.32
C GLU A 12 -13.48 -8.02 19.26
N ARG A 13 -12.78 -8.21 20.38
CA ARG A 13 -11.62 -9.11 20.52
C ARG A 13 -11.99 -10.59 20.28
N VAL A 14 -11.08 -11.32 19.64
CA VAL A 14 -10.92 -12.76 19.91
C VAL A 14 -9.43 -13.05 20.04
N ALA A 15 -9.00 -13.46 21.24
CA ALA A 15 -7.66 -13.96 21.49
C ALA A 15 -7.59 -15.45 21.11
N SER A 16 -6.62 -15.85 20.29
CA SER A 16 -6.09 -17.22 20.24
C SER A 16 -4.73 -17.27 19.54
N ALA A 17 -3.76 -17.88 20.24
CA ALA A 17 -2.54 -18.54 19.78
C ALA A 17 -1.43 -17.71 19.09
N ASP A 18 -0.40 -17.41 19.88
CA ASP A 18 1.03 -17.61 19.58
C ASP A 18 1.45 -17.55 18.09
N LYS A 19 1.67 -16.33 17.60
CA LYS A 19 2.70 -15.99 16.61
C LYS A 19 3.24 -14.61 16.98
N PRO A 20 4.55 -14.35 16.87
CA PRO A 20 5.10 -13.04 17.23
C PRO A 20 4.38 -11.98 16.40
N ARG A 21 3.59 -11.15 17.09
CA ARG A 21 2.90 -10.00 16.49
C ARG A 21 3.97 -9.20 15.77
N PRO A 22 3.90 -8.97 14.45
CA PRO A 22 4.64 -7.87 13.89
C PRO A 22 4.07 -6.64 14.58
N GLN A 23 4.96 -6.01 15.34
CA GLN A 23 4.82 -4.78 16.07
C GLN A 23 3.68 -3.93 15.54
N LYS A 24 2.78 -3.57 16.45
CA LYS A 24 1.79 -2.52 16.35
C LYS A 24 2.40 -1.30 15.65
N SER A 25 2.34 -1.25 14.32
CA SER A 25 2.75 -0.09 13.56
C SER A 25 1.69 0.96 13.87
N ALA A 26 2.10 2.00 14.57
CA ALA A 26 1.35 3.22 14.79
C ALA A 26 0.51 3.52 13.56
N GLU A 27 -0.81 3.68 13.77
CA GLU A 27 -1.83 4.05 12.78
C GLU A 27 -1.22 4.34 11.41
N ALA A 28 -1.06 3.29 10.61
CA ALA A 28 -0.29 3.39 9.39
C ALA A 28 -1.01 4.40 8.48
N GLN A 29 -0.44 5.61 8.41
CA GLN A 29 -1.08 6.72 7.72
C GLN A 29 -1.14 6.39 6.24
N ALA A 30 -2.32 6.53 5.64
CA ALA A 30 -2.47 6.40 4.20
C ALA A 30 -1.54 7.37 3.48
N ASN A 31 -0.89 6.96 2.41
CA ASN A 31 0.09 7.76 1.69
C ASN A 31 -0.63 8.82 0.82
N ARG A 32 0.11 9.65 0.07
CA ARG A 32 -0.45 10.60 -0.93
C ARG A 32 -1.26 9.96 -2.07
N LEU A 33 -1.35 8.63 -2.08
CA LEU A 33 -2.17 7.87 -3.03
C LEU A 33 -3.48 7.36 -2.37
N GLY A 34 -3.70 7.65 -1.09
CA GLY A 34 -4.83 7.13 -0.33
C GLY A 34 -4.67 5.65 0.06
N ILE A 35 -3.47 5.09 0.02
CA ILE A 35 -3.23 3.68 0.37
C ILE A 35 -2.32 3.55 1.57
N VAL A 36 -2.56 2.52 2.37
CA VAL A 36 -1.72 2.15 3.51
C VAL A 36 -0.88 0.96 3.11
N VAL A 37 0.43 1.08 3.31
CA VAL A 37 1.40 0.02 3.00
C VAL A 37 2.21 -0.35 4.24
N ALA A 38 2.65 -1.60 4.29
CA ALA A 38 3.52 -2.12 5.32
C ALA A 38 4.71 -2.88 4.71
N GLU A 39 5.82 -2.94 5.45
CA GLU A 39 6.96 -3.75 5.06
C GLU A 39 6.65 -5.24 5.27
N LEU A 40 7.14 -6.07 4.36
CA LEU A 40 7.04 -7.52 4.49
C LEU A 40 8.15 -8.06 5.40
N SER A 41 7.81 -8.96 6.31
CA SER A 41 8.80 -9.68 7.11
C SER A 41 9.63 -10.64 6.24
N ALA A 42 10.78 -11.07 6.75
CA ALA A 42 11.64 -12.03 6.04
C ALA A 42 10.91 -13.34 5.69
N GLU A 43 10.02 -13.79 6.56
CA GLU A 43 9.17 -14.97 6.35
C GLU A 43 8.20 -14.74 5.18
N GLN A 44 7.47 -13.63 5.19
CA GLN A 44 6.51 -13.28 4.13
C GLN A 44 7.19 -13.10 2.77
N LYS A 45 8.39 -12.51 2.76
CA LYS A 45 9.23 -12.38 1.56
C LYS A 45 9.60 -13.75 0.99
N LYS A 46 10.00 -14.68 1.85
CA LYS A 46 10.36 -16.05 1.48
C LYS A 46 9.15 -16.84 0.96
N GLU A 47 8.01 -16.75 1.64
CA GLU A 47 6.75 -17.39 1.23
C GLU A 47 6.28 -16.93 -0.15
N LYS A 48 6.46 -15.63 -0.45
CA LYS A 48 6.00 -15.03 -1.72
C LYS A 48 7.07 -15.00 -2.80
N GLN A 49 8.26 -15.54 -2.49
CA GLN A 49 9.44 -15.60 -3.36
C GLN A 49 9.83 -14.22 -3.91
N ILE A 50 9.88 -13.22 -3.04
CA ILE A 50 10.25 -11.84 -3.38
C ILE A 50 11.35 -11.34 -2.45
N SER A 51 12.30 -10.59 -3.01
CA SER A 51 13.42 -10.02 -2.24
C SER A 51 13.01 -8.74 -1.51
N ASN A 52 12.20 -7.91 -2.17
CA ASN A 52 11.78 -6.59 -1.72
C ASN A 52 10.28 -6.40 -2.00
N GLY A 53 9.67 -5.45 -1.31
CA GLY A 53 8.31 -5.03 -1.59
C GLY A 53 7.54 -4.60 -0.35
N LEU A 54 6.45 -3.88 -0.60
CA LEU A 54 5.55 -3.37 0.40
C LEU A 54 4.16 -3.96 0.17
N VAL A 55 3.52 -4.48 1.21
CA VAL A 55 2.16 -5.01 1.11
C VAL A 55 1.15 -3.91 1.38
N VAL A 56 0.13 -3.80 0.54
CA VAL A 56 -1.04 -2.94 0.79
C VAL A 56 -1.88 -3.57 1.87
N THR A 57 -1.97 -2.91 3.02
CA THR A 57 -2.80 -3.37 4.15
C THR A 57 -4.20 -2.79 4.08
N GLU A 58 -4.35 -1.58 3.52
CA GLU A 58 -5.62 -0.88 3.39
C GLU A 58 -5.60 0.08 2.19
N VAL A 59 -6.77 0.27 1.57
CA VAL A 59 -6.99 1.23 0.48
C VAL A 59 -8.15 2.11 0.90
N ARG A 60 -7.92 3.43 0.96
CA ARG A 60 -8.98 4.40 1.28
C ARG A 60 -9.95 4.49 0.08
N PRO A 61 -11.24 4.79 0.33
CA PRO A 61 -12.23 4.93 -0.74
C PRO A 61 -11.88 6.05 -1.74
N ASP A 62 -11.16 7.09 -1.30
CA ASP A 62 -10.69 8.19 -2.14
C ASP A 62 -9.40 7.88 -2.92
N ALA A 63 -8.85 6.67 -2.81
CA ALA A 63 -7.65 6.28 -3.53
C ALA A 63 -7.91 6.30 -5.04
N ARG A 64 -7.10 7.06 -5.78
CA ARG A 64 -7.20 7.19 -7.25
C ARG A 64 -6.43 6.10 -8.00
N ALA A 65 -6.20 4.97 -7.35
CA ALA A 65 -5.32 3.91 -7.81
C ALA A 65 -6.07 2.58 -7.89
N ASP A 66 -5.89 1.82 -8.98
CA ASP A 66 -6.46 0.46 -9.13
C ASP A 66 -5.66 -0.59 -8.31
N VAL A 67 -5.32 -0.22 -7.08
CA VAL A 67 -4.62 -1.08 -6.12
C VAL A 67 -5.64 -1.63 -5.14
N ARG A 68 -5.38 -2.85 -4.66
CA ARG A 68 -6.26 -3.57 -3.75
C ARG A 68 -5.50 -3.99 -2.51
N LYS A 69 -6.22 -4.17 -1.41
CA LYS A 69 -5.67 -4.78 -0.20
C LYS A 69 -5.06 -6.14 -0.53
N GLY A 70 -3.84 -6.38 -0.06
CA GLY A 70 -3.06 -7.58 -0.32
C GLY A 70 -2.18 -7.52 -1.57
N ASP A 71 -2.30 -6.48 -2.41
CA ASP A 71 -1.34 -6.24 -3.48
C ASP A 71 0.04 -5.93 -2.88
N ILE A 72 1.10 -6.39 -3.54
CA ILE A 72 2.48 -6.15 -3.09
C ILE A 72 3.19 -5.27 -4.09
N LEU A 73 3.51 -4.04 -3.68
CA LEU A 73 4.29 -3.11 -4.47
C LEU A 73 5.75 -3.57 -4.49
N LEU A 74 6.26 -3.87 -5.68
CA LEU A 74 7.64 -4.28 -5.89
C LEU A 74 8.49 -3.11 -6.39
N THR A 75 7.99 -2.45 -7.43
CA THR A 75 8.73 -1.42 -8.16
C THR A 75 7.86 -0.19 -8.34
N PHE A 76 8.45 0.96 -8.07
CA PHE A 76 7.91 2.27 -8.40
C PHE A 76 8.53 2.76 -9.72
N VAL A 77 7.70 3.14 -10.68
CA VAL A 77 8.14 3.63 -11.98
C VAL A 77 7.64 5.05 -12.20
N HIS A 78 8.55 5.99 -12.47
CA HIS A 78 8.21 7.37 -12.77
C HIS A 78 9.15 7.93 -13.85
N LYS A 79 8.59 8.51 -14.91
CA LYS A 79 9.36 9.05 -16.06
C LYS A 79 10.38 8.05 -16.63
N GLY A 80 10.03 6.76 -16.66
CA GLY A 80 10.90 5.68 -17.12
C GLY A 80 12.00 5.24 -16.13
N GLN A 81 12.07 5.82 -14.93
CA GLN A 81 12.98 5.39 -13.87
C GLN A 81 12.32 4.30 -13.03
N HIS A 82 13.00 3.16 -12.87
CA HIS A 82 12.52 2.04 -12.07
C HIS A 82 13.22 2.07 -10.71
N THR A 83 12.44 2.12 -9.63
CA THR A 83 12.95 2.16 -8.26
C THR A 83 12.34 1.02 -7.46
N GLU A 84 13.16 0.10 -6.99
CA GLU A 84 12.72 -0.97 -6.10
C GLU A 84 12.26 -0.39 -4.76
N LEU A 85 11.11 -0.83 -4.29
CA LEU A 85 10.54 -0.42 -3.02
C LEU A 85 11.00 -1.36 -1.91
N LYS A 86 11.89 -0.85 -1.06
CA LYS A 86 12.48 -1.63 0.04
C LYS A 86 11.82 -1.33 1.37
N SER A 87 11.38 -0.08 1.56
CA SER A 87 10.80 0.42 2.81
C SER A 87 9.69 1.43 2.59
N VAL A 88 8.76 1.50 3.55
CA VAL A 88 7.61 2.43 3.51
C VAL A 88 8.08 3.89 3.51
N GLU A 89 9.12 4.22 4.28
CA GLU A 89 9.69 5.57 4.31
C GLU A 89 10.24 6.02 2.95
N GLN A 90 10.95 5.15 2.24
CA GLN A 90 11.46 5.42 0.89
C GLN A 90 10.29 5.71 -0.06
N PHE A 91 9.25 4.87 -0.02
CA PHE A 91 8.07 5.06 -0.86
C PHE A 91 7.40 6.40 -0.57
N ASN A 92 7.19 6.75 0.69
CA ASN A 92 6.60 8.03 1.08
C ASN A 92 7.45 9.23 0.64
N LYS A 93 8.79 9.15 0.75
CA LYS A 93 9.70 10.18 0.25
C LYS A 93 9.62 10.34 -1.26
N LEU A 94 9.56 9.23 -2.00
CA LEU A 94 9.35 9.27 -3.45
C LEU A 94 8.06 10.00 -3.77
N LEU A 95 6.93 9.61 -3.15
CA LEU A 95 5.64 10.25 -3.35
C LEU A 95 5.64 11.74 -2.95
N ALA A 96 6.35 12.13 -1.90
CA ALA A 96 6.48 13.52 -1.47
C ALA A 96 7.26 14.38 -2.48
N SER A 97 8.24 13.79 -3.17
CA SER A 97 9.03 14.45 -4.21
C SER A 97 8.26 14.65 -5.53
N LEU A 98 7.10 13.99 -5.69
CA LEU A 98 6.30 14.09 -6.90
C LEU A 98 5.34 15.29 -6.87
N ASP A 99 5.15 15.88 -8.04
CA ASP A 99 4.08 16.82 -8.29
C ASP A 99 2.70 16.17 -8.14
N LYS A 100 1.71 16.96 -7.71
CA LYS A 100 0.31 16.51 -7.58
C LYS A 100 -0.31 15.95 -8.86
N ASN A 101 0.21 16.31 -10.03
CA ASN A 101 -0.24 15.82 -11.33
C ASN A 101 0.71 14.78 -11.95
N ALA A 102 1.69 14.28 -11.17
CA ALA A 102 2.60 13.26 -11.67
C ALA A 102 1.83 11.98 -12.01
N VAL A 103 2.28 11.33 -13.08
CA VAL A 103 1.81 10.00 -13.48
C VAL A 103 2.89 9.01 -13.11
N ILE A 104 2.53 8.05 -12.25
CA ILE A 104 3.41 6.98 -11.81
C ILE A 104 2.82 5.64 -12.18
N THR A 105 3.68 4.64 -12.31
CA THR A 105 3.26 3.25 -12.48
C THR A 105 3.86 2.43 -11.36
N LEU A 106 3.02 1.65 -10.68
CA LEU A 106 3.44 0.72 -9.64
C LEU A 106 3.35 -0.70 -10.19
N GLN A 107 4.44 -1.43 -10.07
CA GLN A 107 4.43 -2.86 -10.29
C GLN A 107 3.92 -3.53 -9.01
N VAL A 108 2.76 -4.17 -9.10
CA VAL A 108 2.14 -4.90 -7.99
C VAL A 108 2.11 -6.40 -8.26
N LYS A 109 2.32 -7.20 -7.23
CA LYS A 109 2.13 -8.65 -7.27
C LYS A 109 0.83 -9.00 -6.55
N ARG A 110 -0.10 -9.61 -7.29
CA ARG A 110 -1.43 -10.03 -6.84
C ARG A 110 -1.48 -11.55 -6.83
N GLY A 111 -1.20 -12.15 -5.68
CA GLY A 111 -0.96 -13.59 -5.60
C GLY A 111 0.32 -13.97 -6.34
N GLU A 112 0.19 -14.77 -7.40
CA GLU A 112 1.32 -15.17 -8.25
C GLU A 112 1.48 -14.29 -9.50
N ALA A 113 0.41 -13.59 -9.90
CA ALA A 113 0.43 -12.71 -11.06
C ALA A 113 1.05 -11.35 -10.71
N THR A 114 1.74 -10.75 -11.68
CA THR A 114 2.22 -9.38 -11.60
C THR A 114 1.34 -8.49 -12.48
N ALA A 115 0.93 -7.35 -11.96
CA ALA A 115 0.18 -6.33 -12.67
C ALA A 115 0.91 -4.98 -12.58
N PHE A 116 0.64 -4.09 -13.54
CA PHE A 116 1.11 -2.72 -13.51
C PHE A 116 -0.09 -1.80 -13.32
N VAL A 117 -0.06 -1.01 -12.24
CA VAL A 117 -1.11 -0.07 -11.92
C VAL A 117 -0.58 1.33 -12.17
N THR A 118 -1.13 2.00 -13.17
CA THR A 118 -0.80 3.40 -13.45
C THR A 118 -1.74 4.29 -12.65
N ILE A 119 -1.16 5.26 -11.97
CA ILE A 119 -1.86 6.19 -11.10
C ILE A 119 -1.52 7.60 -11.59
N SER A 120 -2.55 8.37 -11.89
CA SER A 120 -2.44 9.76 -12.29
C SER A 120 -3.06 10.64 -11.22
N GLY A 121 -2.31 11.63 -10.77
CA GLY A 121 -2.76 12.54 -9.73
C GLY A 121 -2.50 11.98 -8.33
N LEU A 122 -1.70 12.70 -7.55
CA LEU A 122 -1.52 12.48 -6.12
C LEU A 122 -2.46 13.38 -5.35
N THR A 123 -3.05 12.86 -4.27
CA THR A 123 -3.81 13.70 -3.35
C THR A 123 -2.86 14.61 -2.59
N ASP A 124 -3.27 15.87 -2.49
CA ASP A 124 -2.68 16.83 -1.55
C ASP A 124 -3.08 16.34 -0.16
N LYS A 125 -2.15 15.68 0.54
CA LYS A 125 -2.28 15.65 1.99
C LYS A 125 -2.04 17.08 2.42
N GLY A 126 -3.12 17.76 2.81
CA GLY A 126 -3.12 19.16 3.19
C GLY A 126 -2.06 19.53 4.22
#